data_AF-A0A0M6XWH0-F1
#
_entry.id   AF-A0A0M6XWH0-F1
#
_cell.length_a   1.000
_cell.length_b   1.000
_cell.length_c   1.000
_cell.angle_alpha   90.00
_cell.angle_beta   90.00
_cell.angle_gamma   90.00
#
_symmetry.space_group_name_H-M   'P 1'
#
loop_
_entity.id
_entity.type
_entity.pdbx_description
1 polymer ?
#
loop_
_entity_poly.entity_id
_entity_poly.type
_entity_poly.pdbx_seq_one_letter_code
_entity_poly.pdbx_strand_id
1 'polypeptide(L)' 'MSRAMWTLTIDHPDLTTTEEVHAESEGVLRMLGRAHHRQAQIVPDLTLTDPQGHVVAKLDHWATDWTDQEGA' A
#
# COMPACT_ATOMS: atom_id res chain seq x y z
N MET A 1 -10.02 -1.68 -23.41
CA MET A 1 -8.74 -1.20 -22.86
C MET A 1 -8.86 -1.32 -21.35
N SER A 2 -8.00 -2.06 -20.65
CA SER A 2 -7.99 -1.99 -19.18
C SER A 2 -7.37 -0.65 -18.78
N ARG A 3 -7.98 0.03 -17.82
CA ARG A 3 -7.44 1.27 -17.28
C ARG A 3 -6.22 0.90 -16.44
N ALA A 4 -5.11 1.62 -16.58
CA ALA A 4 -3.96 1.42 -15.73
C ALA A 4 -4.35 1.82 -14.28
N MET A 5 -4.14 0.94 -13.31
CA MET A 5 -4.58 1.12 -11.92
C MET A 5 -3.39 1.09 -10.97
N TRP A 6 -3.47 1.89 -9.92
CA TRP A 6 -2.59 1.79 -8.77
C TRP A 6 -3.02 0.60 -7.91
N THR A 7 -2.06 -0.01 -7.23
CA THR A 7 -2.29 -1.17 -6.35
C THR A 7 -1.70 -0.89 -4.98
N LEU A 8 -2.49 -1.11 -3.93
CA LEU A 8 -2.06 -1.19 -2.55
C LEU A 8 -2.04 -2.66 -2.13
N THR A 9 -0.87 -3.19 -1.84
CA THR A 9 -0.68 -4.53 -1.28
C THR A 9 -0.59 -4.41 0.25
N ILE A 10 -1.32 -5.26 0.95
CA ILE A 10 -1.42 -5.30 2.41
C ILE A 10 -0.95 -6.67 2.88
N ASP A 11 0.18 -6.70 3.59
CA ASP A 11 0.78 -7.90 4.14
C ASP A 11 0.70 -7.87 5.66
N HIS A 12 -0.09 -8.77 6.24
CA HIS A 12 -0.20 -8.91 7.68
C HIS A 12 0.86 -9.90 8.19
N PRO A 13 1.70 -9.52 9.17
CA PRO A 13 2.84 -10.34 9.61
C PRO A 13 2.43 -11.67 10.26
N ASP A 14 1.20 -11.79 10.73
CA ASP A 14 0.65 -12.97 11.41
C ASP A 14 -0.31 -13.80 10.52
N LEU A 15 -0.67 -13.29 9.34
CA LEU A 15 -1.54 -13.97 8.40
C LEU A 15 -0.73 -14.44 7.19
N THR A 16 -1.13 -15.58 6.62
CA THR A 16 -0.53 -16.09 5.37
C THR A 16 -1.18 -15.49 4.12
N THR A 17 -2.02 -14.47 4.30
CA THR A 17 -2.85 -13.89 3.25
C THR A 17 -2.40 -12.46 2.95
N THR A 18 -2.18 -12.20 1.67
CA THR A 18 -1.95 -10.86 1.12
C THR A 18 -3.26 -10.35 0.52
N GLU A 19 -3.60 -9.10 0.83
CA GLU A 19 -4.75 -8.42 0.23
C GLU A 19 -4.28 -7.36 -0.75
N GLU A 20 -5.07 -7.13 -1.82
CA GLU A 20 -4.81 -6.09 -2.80
C GLU A 20 -6.04 -5.18 -2.97
N VAL A 21 -5.79 -3.88 -2.95
CA VAL A 21 -6.79 -2.84 -3.22
C VAL A 21 -6.35 -2.03 -4.42
N HIS A 22 -7.20 -1.93 -5.44
CA HIS A 22 -6.91 -1.17 -6.65
C HIS A 22 -7.69 0.13 -6.71
N ALA A 23 -7.04 1.21 -7.16
CA ALA A 23 -7.72 2.48 -7.42
C ALA A 23 -7.07 3.24 -8.58
N GLU A 24 -7.79 4.22 -9.10
CA GLU A 24 -7.31 5.09 -10.19
C GLU A 24 -6.43 6.24 -9.68
N SER A 25 -6.34 6.42 -8.36
CA SER A 25 -5.64 7.52 -7.71
C SER A 25 -4.73 7.02 -6.60
N GLU A 26 -3.46 7.37 -6.69
CA GLU A 26 -2.45 7.14 -5.65
C GLU A 26 -2.89 7.71 -4.30
N GLY A 27 -3.39 8.95 -4.28
CA GLY A 27 -3.76 9.64 -3.06
C GLY A 27 -4.87 8.94 -2.27
N VAL A 28 -5.82 8.30 -2.97
CA VAL A 28 -6.88 7.50 -2.33
C VAL A 28 -6.29 6.29 -1.61
N LEU A 29 -5.36 5.57 -2.26
CA LEU A 29 -4.72 4.41 -1.67
C LEU A 29 -3.79 4.79 -0.51
N ARG A 30 -3.06 5.91 -0.60
CA ARG A 30 -2.25 6.42 0.52
C ARG A 30 -3.09 6.75 1.74
N MET A 31 -4.23 7.41 1.54
CA MET A 31 -5.16 7.76 2.62
C MET A 31 -5.78 6.50 3.24
N LEU A 32 -6.25 5.56 2.41
CA LEU A 32 -6.83 4.30 2.86
C LEU A 32 -5.81 3.46 3.63
N GLY A 33 -4.62 3.26 3.07
CA GLY A 33 -3.55 2.49 3.69
C GLY A 33 -3.13 3.08 5.04
N ARG A 34 -2.92 4.41 5.12
CA ARG A 34 -2.59 5.07 6.39
C ARG A 34 -3.70 4.92 7.44
N ALA A 35 -4.97 5.05 7.04
CA ALA A 35 -6.10 4.87 7.95
C ALA A 35 -6.18 3.43 8.46
N HIS A 36 -6.09 2.45 7.57
CA HIS A 36 -6.07 1.03 7.89
C HIS A 36 -4.93 0.69 8.86
N HIS A 37 -3.70 1.10 8.53
CA HIS A 37 -2.50 0.88 9.34
C HIS A 37 -2.63 1.43 10.78
N ARG A 38 -3.25 2.60 10.95
CA ARG A 38 -3.44 3.23 12.27
C ARG A 38 -4.52 2.57 13.12
N GLN A 39 -5.48 1.90 12.49
CA GLN A 39 -6.64 1.30 13.16
C GLN A 39 -6.49 -0.21 13.38
N ALA A 40 -5.57 -0.85 12.67
CA ALA A 40 -5.34 -2.28 12.76
C ALA A 40 -4.84 -2.70 14.14
N GLN A 41 -5.39 -3.79 14.67
CA GLN A 41 -4.89 -4.41 15.91
C GLN A 41 -3.52 -5.05 15.68
N ILE A 42 -3.32 -5.60 14.48
CA ILE A 42 -2.05 -6.15 14.01
C ILE A 42 -1.68 -5.35 12.79
N VAL A 43 -0.66 -4.51 12.95
CA VAL A 43 -0.28 -3.50 11.99
C VAL A 43 0.36 -4.19 10.77
N PRO A 44 -0.19 -3.99 9.55
CA PRO A 44 0.35 -4.60 8.33
C PRO A 44 1.51 -3.80 7.74
N ASP A 45 2.34 -4.47 6.95
CA ASP A 45 3.23 -3.82 6.00
C ASP A 45 2.43 -3.49 4.73
N LEU A 46 2.56 -2.26 4.23
CA LEU A 46 1.88 -1.80 3.03
C LEU A 46 2.88 -1.46 1.93
N THR A 47 2.54 -1.87 0.70
CA THR A 47 3.29 -1.51 -0.50
C THR A 47 2.37 -0.84 -1.51
N LEU A 48 2.76 0.33 -2.00
CA LEU A 48 2.05 1.06 -3.04
C LEU A 48 2.79 0.95 -4.37
N THR A 49 2.09 0.47 -5.38
CA THR A 49 2.63 0.19 -6.71
C THR A 49 1.92 1.05 -7.75
N ASP A 50 2.70 1.66 -8.64
CA ASP A 50 2.20 2.44 -9.76
C ASP A 50 1.53 1.55 -10.83
N PRO A 51 0.82 2.15 -11.80
CA PRO A 51 0.19 1.38 -12.86
C PRO A 51 1.15 0.66 -13.83
N GLN A 52 2.46 0.90 -13.72
CA GLN A 52 3.52 0.23 -14.47
C GLN A 52 4.10 -0.96 -13.69
N GLY A 53 3.72 -1.15 -12.42
CA GLY A 53 4.23 -2.20 -11.55
C GLY A 53 5.43 -1.79 -10.70
N HIS A 54 5.81 -0.51 -10.66
CA HIS A 54 6.90 -0.03 -9.82
C HIS A 54 6.41 0.30 -8.41
N VAL A 55 7.17 -0.12 -7.41
CA VAL A 55 6.91 0.27 -6.02
C VAL A 55 7.33 1.72 -5.83
N VAL A 56 6.39 2.59 -5.47
CA VAL A 56 6.64 4.02 -5.26
C VAL A 56 6.66 4.42 -3.79
N ALA A 57 6.04 3.63 -2.92
CA ALA A 57 6.00 3.91 -1.49
C ALA A 57 5.76 2.63 -0.68
N LYS A 58 6.28 2.64 0.55
CA LYS A 58 6.05 1.59 1.54
C LYS A 58 5.65 2.20 2.88
N LEU A 59 4.87 1.48 3.66
CA LEU A 59 4.58 1.80 5.05
C LEU A 59 4.79 0.53 5.86
N ASP A 60 5.92 0.44 6.53
CA ASP A 60 6.24 -0.69 7.41
C ASP A 60 5.40 -0.62 8.69
N HIS A 61 5.15 -1.77 9.32
CA HIS A 61 4.33 -1.88 10.52
C HIS A 61 4.85 -1.09 11.73
N TRP A 62 6.11 -0.69 11.78
CA TRP A 62 6.66 0.23 12.78
C TRP A 62 6.58 1.70 12.38
N ALA A 63 6.32 2.00 11.11
CA ALA A 63 6.30 3.36 10.58
C ALA A 63 5.02 4.10 10.93
N THR A 64 5.13 5.43 11.03
CA THR A 64 3.98 6.32 11.28
C THR A 64 3.48 6.99 10.00
N ASP A 65 4.28 6.91 8.93
CA ASP A 65 4.03 7.49 7.62
C ASP A 65 4.77 6.77 6.50
N TRP A 66 4.28 6.96 5.27
CA TRP A 66 4.83 6.42 4.03
C TRP A 66 6.28 6.84 3.84
N THR A 67 7.09 5.87 3.44
CA THR A 67 8.43 6.07 2.93
C THR A 67 8.39 5.94 1.42
N ASP A 68 8.53 7.07 0.72
CA ASP A 68 8.64 7.09 -0.73
C ASP A 68 9.90 6.36 -1.17
N GLN A 69 9.78 5.59 -2.24
CA GLN A 69 10.91 4.95 -2.89
C GLN A 69 11.40 5.88 -4.00
N GLU A 70 12.67 6.28 -3.96
CA GLU A 70 13.26 7.04 -5.05
C GLU A 70 13.26 6.17 -6.32
N GLY A 71 12.85 6.78 -7.44
CA GLY A 71 12.39 6.10 -8.65
C GLY A 71 13.34 5.02 -9.19
N ALA A 72 12.73 3.95 -9.69
CA ALA A 72 13.35 3.01 -10.63
C ALA A 72 13.59 3.67 -12.00
#